data_AF-A0A1F5ZNR3-F1
#
_entry.id   AF-A0A1F5ZNR3-F1
#
_cell.length_a   1.000
_cell.length_b   1.000
_cell.length_c   1.000
_cell.angle_alpha   90.00
_cell.angle_beta   90.00
_cell.angle_gamma   90.00
#
_symmetry.space_group_name_H-M   'P 1'
#
loop_
_entity.id
_entity.type
_entity.pdbx_description
1 polymer ?
#
loop_
_entity_poly.entity_id
_entity_poly.type
_entity_poly.pdbx_seq_one_letter_code
_entity_poly.pdbx_strand_id
1 'polypeptide(L)'
;MTINISLPKKLLADAKRVVNEKGYASISELMRDALRHKLYPGLTENGFTPEFEEAVLRAAKEPRDNDIVLRTDKDIENYFMHLKYPPKRLKSKRGK
;
A
#
# COMPACT_ATOMS: atom_id res chain seq x y z
N MET A 1 -15.89 1.44 17.31
CA MET A 1 -17.37 1.32 17.40
C MET A 1 -17.81 0.14 16.57
N THR A 2 -18.77 -0.65 17.06
CA THR A 2 -19.30 -1.83 16.36
C THR A 2 -20.79 -1.62 16.14
N ILE A 3 -21.28 -1.96 14.94
CA ILE A 3 -22.70 -1.88 14.60
C ILE A 3 -23.16 -3.29 14.27
N ASN A 4 -24.20 -3.76 14.95
CA ASN A 4 -24.83 -5.03 14.67
C ASN A 4 -25.88 -4.85 13.58
N ILE A 5 -25.78 -5.62 12.51
CA ILE A 5 -26.70 -5.58 11.37
C ILE A 5 -27.18 -6.99 11.01
N SER A 6 -28.42 -7.10 10.59
CA SER A 6 -29.00 -8.33 10.06
C SER A 6 -28.99 -8.28 8.54
N LEU A 7 -28.55 -9.35 7.89
CA LEU A 7 -28.51 -9.46 6.43
C LEU A 7 -29.39 -10.63 5.94
N PRO A 8 -30.11 -10.48 4.81
CA PRO A 8 -30.74 -11.60 4.14
C PRO A 8 -29.73 -12.71 3.82
N LYS A 9 -30.13 -13.98 3.95
CA LYS A 9 -29.23 -15.14 3.74
C LYS A 9 -28.49 -15.10 2.40
N LYS A 10 -29.19 -14.74 1.31
CA LYS A 10 -28.60 -14.62 -0.02
C LYS A 10 -27.53 -13.53 -0.08
N LEU A 11 -27.85 -12.34 0.46
CA LEU A 11 -26.91 -11.22 0.51
C LEU A 11 -25.66 -11.55 1.32
N LEU A 12 -25.81 -12.27 2.44
CA LEU A 12 -24.66 -12.72 3.23
C LEU A 12 -23.78 -13.71 2.45
N ALA A 13 -24.39 -14.62 1.69
CA ALA A 13 -23.64 -15.56 0.85
C ALA A 13 -22.87 -14.83 -0.26
N ASP A 14 -23.52 -13.86 -0.92
CA ASP A 14 -22.88 -13.02 -1.93
C ASP A 14 -21.74 -12.18 -1.34
N ALA A 15 -21.94 -11.60 -0.15
CA ALA A 15 -20.90 -10.85 0.55
C ALA A 15 -19.68 -11.72 0.87
N LYS A 16 -19.89 -12.96 1.35
CA LYS A 16 -18.80 -13.92 1.59
C LYS A 16 -18.03 -14.27 0.32
N ARG A 17 -18.73 -14.41 -0.82
CA ARG A 17 -18.09 -14.65 -2.12
C ARG A 17 -17.21 -13.47 -2.52
N VAL A 18 -17.74 -12.24 -2.43
CA VAL A 18 -17.00 -11.02 -2.77
C VAL A 18 -15.78 -10.82 -1.87
N VAL A 19 -15.88 -11.12 -0.57
CA VAL A 19 -14.73 -11.07 0.35
C VAL A 19 -13.57 -11.91 -0.18
N ASN A 20 -13.85 -13.14 -0.65
CA ASN A 20 -12.82 -14.02 -1.19
C ASN A 20 -12.31 -13.57 -2.56
N GLU A 21 -13.21 -13.18 -3.47
CA GLU A 21 -12.86 -12.78 -4.84
C GLU A 21 -12.02 -11.50 -4.89
N LYS A 22 -12.33 -10.53 -4.01
CA LYS A 22 -11.63 -9.24 -3.95
C LYS A 22 -10.55 -9.17 -2.86
N GLY A 23 -10.35 -10.25 -2.10
CA GLY A 23 -9.29 -10.34 -1.10
C GLY A 23 -9.48 -9.46 0.13
N TYR A 24 -10.72 -9.16 0.53
CA TYR A 24 -10.98 -8.45 1.78
C TYR A 24 -10.64 -9.34 2.98
N ALA A 25 -10.16 -8.76 4.08
CA ALA A 25 -9.84 -9.50 5.30
C ALA A 25 -11.10 -9.90 6.08
N SER A 26 -12.21 -9.19 5.91
CA SER A 26 -13.48 -9.49 6.58
C SER A 26 -14.71 -8.91 5.88
N ILE A 27 -15.90 -9.44 6.22
CA ILE A 27 -17.18 -8.86 5.78
C ILE A 27 -17.31 -7.41 6.28
N SER A 28 -16.85 -7.10 7.49
CA SER A 28 -16.91 -5.73 8.02
C SER A 28 -16.07 -4.74 7.21
N GLU A 29 -14.96 -5.19 6.62
CA GLU A 29 -14.15 -4.38 5.73
C GLU A 29 -14.85 -4.11 4.41
N LEU A 30 -15.40 -5.15 3.77
CA LEU A 30 -16.25 -5.02 2.58
C LEU A 30 -17.40 -4.04 2.83
N MET A 31 -18.10 -4.15 3.97
CA MET A 31 -19.22 -3.26 4.29
C MET A 31 -18.78 -1.81 4.50
N ARG A 32 -17.63 -1.58 5.15
CA ARG A 32 -17.05 -0.24 5.29
C ARG A 32 -16.70 0.35 3.93
N ASP A 33 -16.09 -0.45 3.06
CA ASP A 33 -15.69 -0.01 1.74
C ASP A 33 -16.88 0.33 0.83
N ALA A 34 -17.89 -0.55 0.79
CA ALA A 34 -19.13 -0.30 0.07
C ALA A 34 -19.87 0.95 0.57
N LEU A 35 -19.94 1.13 1.90
CA LEU A 35 -20.57 2.31 2.49
C LEU A 35 -19.78 3.58 2.16
N ARG A 36 -18.44 3.52 2.19
CA ARG A 36 -17.58 4.65 1.85
C ARG A 36 -17.81 5.11 0.42
N HIS A 37 -17.80 4.18 -0.55
CA HIS A 37 -18.10 4.49 -1.95
C HIS A 37 -19.50 5.05 -2.17
N LYS A 38 -20.48 4.59 -1.37
CA LYS A 38 -21.86 5.09 -1.47
C LYS A 38 -22.02 6.51 -0.93
N LEU A 39 -21.33 6.84 0.16
CA LEU A 39 -21.45 8.13 0.85
C LEU A 39 -20.55 9.22 0.26
N TYR A 40 -19.41 8.84 -0.32
CA TYR A 40 -18.41 9.77 -0.82
C TYR A 40 -18.12 9.47 -2.30
N PRO A 41 -18.96 9.96 -3.23
CA PRO A 41 -18.67 9.84 -4.66
C PRO A 41 -17.40 10.64 -4.98
N GLY A 42 -16.47 10.03 -5.73
CA GLY A 42 -15.19 10.64 -6.10
C GLY A 42 -13.97 10.10 -5.33
N LEU A 43 -14.13 9.02 -4.57
CA LEU A 43 -12.98 8.29 -4.03
C LEU A 43 -12.34 7.39 -5.09
N THR A 44 -11.04 7.17 -4.95
CA THR A 44 -10.25 6.27 -5.78
C THR A 44 -10.49 4.81 -5.38
N GLU A 45 -9.97 3.84 -6.14
CA GLU A 45 -10.19 2.41 -5.86
C GLU A 45 -9.75 2.01 -4.44
N ASN A 46 -8.77 2.72 -3.87
CA ASN A 46 -8.27 2.51 -2.51
C ASN A 46 -9.10 3.22 -1.43
N GLY A 47 -10.20 3.88 -1.80
CA GLY A 47 -11.06 4.62 -0.87
C GLY A 47 -10.45 5.93 -0.38
N PHE A 48 -9.48 6.49 -1.10
CA PHE A 48 -8.86 7.78 -0.82
C PHE A 48 -9.47 8.88 -1.69
N THR A 49 -9.31 10.15 -1.31
CA THR A 49 -9.51 11.22 -2.29
C THR A 49 -8.35 11.19 -3.29
N PRO A 50 -8.55 11.61 -4.55
CA PRO A 50 -7.48 11.61 -5.55
C PRO A 50 -6.24 12.36 -5.10
N GLU A 51 -6.43 13.51 -4.43
CA GLU A 51 -5.33 14.35 -3.93
C GLU A 51 -4.55 13.64 -2.82
N PHE A 52 -5.25 12.91 -1.95
CA PHE A 52 -4.61 12.14 -0.88
C PHE A 52 -3.82 10.96 -1.44
N GLU A 53 -4.39 10.23 -2.40
CA GLU A 53 -3.68 9.12 -3.03
C GLU A 53 -2.42 9.61 -3.76
N GLU A 54 -2.51 10.73 -4.48
CA GLU A 54 -1.35 11.33 -5.14
C GLU A 54 -0.26 11.72 -4.12
N ALA A 55 -0.66 12.29 -2.98
CA ALA A 55 0.28 12.64 -1.91
C ALA A 55 0.97 11.40 -1.32
N VAL A 56 0.22 10.30 -1.09
CA VAL A 56 0.78 9.03 -0.60
C VAL A 56 1.74 8.43 -1.62
N LEU A 57 1.37 8.39 -2.90
CA LEU A 57 2.23 7.89 -3.97
C LEU A 57 3.49 8.73 -4.13
N ARG A 58 3.40 10.05 -3.92
CA ARG A 58 4.54 10.96 -3.95
C ARG A 58 5.47 10.68 -2.76
N ALA A 59 4.94 10.59 -1.55
CA ALA A 59 5.72 10.28 -0.36
C ALA A 59 6.37 8.88 -0.42
N ALA A 60 5.71 7.90 -1.04
CA ALA A 60 6.28 6.57 -1.27
C ALA A 60 7.47 6.59 -2.24
N LYS A 61 7.56 7.60 -3.11
CA LYS A 61 8.69 7.81 -4.03
C LYS A 61 9.80 8.68 -3.42
N GLU A 62 9.57 9.28 -2.25
CA GLU A 62 10.60 10.05 -1.57
C GLU A 62 11.63 9.11 -0.93
N PRO A 63 12.94 9.38 -1.10
CA PRO A 63 13.97 8.57 -0.48
C PRO A 63 13.91 8.70 1.04
N ARG A 64 14.13 7.58 1.74
CA ARG A 64 14.37 7.60 3.19
C ARG A 64 15.87 7.44 3.46
N ASP A 65 16.39 8.26 4.38
CA ASP A 65 17.77 8.21 4.84
C ASP A 65 18.82 8.24 3.71
N ASN A 66 19.49 7.12 3.43
CA ASN A 66 20.55 6.99 2.43
C ASN A 66 20.06 6.33 1.12
N ASP A 67 18.75 6.30 0.88
CA ASP A 67 18.20 5.71 -0.36
C ASP A 67 18.65 6.49 -1.60
N ILE A 68 19.22 5.76 -2.55
CA ILE A 68 19.65 6.31 -3.84
C ILE A 68 18.44 6.31 -4.77
N VAL A 69 17.90 7.49 -5.06
CA VAL A 69 16.79 7.64 -6.02
C VAL A 69 17.33 7.75 -7.43
N LEU A 70 16.97 6.79 -8.26
CA LEU A 70 17.33 6.76 -9.69
C LEU A 70 16.10 7.23 -10.47
N ARG A 71 16.16 8.44 -11.05
CA ARG A 71 14.99 9.08 -11.68
C ARG A 71 14.96 8.94 -13.19
N THR A 72 16.13 8.75 -13.80
CA THR A 72 16.30 8.63 -15.25
C THR A 72 17.06 7.36 -15.61
N ASP A 73 16.90 6.88 -16.85
CA ASP A 73 17.63 5.70 -17.35
C ASP A 73 19.15 5.87 -17.21
N LYS A 74 19.63 7.10 -17.35
CA LYS A 74 21.04 7.46 -17.17
C LYS A 74 21.50 7.34 -15.71
N ASP A 75 20.63 7.66 -14.74
CA ASP A 75 20.95 7.47 -13.32
C ASP A 75 21.11 5.98 -13.00
N ILE A 76 20.26 5.15 -13.59
CA ILE A 76 20.31 3.70 -13.45
C ILE A 76 21.63 3.16 -14.00
N GLU A 77 21.99 3.54 -15.23
CA GLU A 77 23.22 3.10 -15.87
C GLU A 77 24.47 3.53 -15.08
N ASN A 78 24.52 4.79 -14.63
CA ASN A 78 25.62 5.31 -13.81
C ASN A 78 25.75 4.60 -12.46
N TYR A 79 24.62 4.28 -11.81
CA TYR A 79 24.61 3.53 -10.56
C TYR A 79 25.27 2.17 -10.72
N PHE A 80 24.91 1.42 -11.77
CA PHE A 80 25.50 0.11 -12.04
C PHE A 80 26.96 0.19 -12.51
N MET A 81 27.33 1.21 -13.30
CA MET A 81 28.71 1.42 -13.75
C MET A 81 29.66 1.82 -12.62
N HIS A 82 29.16 2.38 -11.51
CA HIS A 82 29.97 2.84 -10.37
C HIS A 82 29.82 1.96 -9.12
N LEU A 83 29.03 0.88 -9.21
CA LEU A 83 28.94 -0.17 -8.21
C LEU A 83 30.22 -1.04 -8.21
N LYS A 84 31.37 -0.46 -7.88
CA LYS A 84 32.54 -1.24 -7.48
C LYS A 84 32.11 -2.10 -6.29
N TYR A 85 32.25 -3.42 -6.43
CA TYR A 85 31.98 -4.46 -5.43
C TYR A 85 31.90 -3.93 -3.99
N PRO A 86 30.84 -4.24 -3.21
CA PRO A 86 30.69 -3.68 -1.87
C PRO A 86 31.97 -3.98 -1.05
N PRO A 87 32.60 -2.97 -0.43
CA PRO A 87 33.76 -3.20 0.41
C PRO A 87 33.35 -4.17 1.54
N LYS A 88 34.14 -5.24 1.73
CA LYS A 88 33.94 -6.25 2.77
C LYS A 88 33.56 -5.56 4.08
N ARG A 89 32.39 -5.90 4.63
CA ARG A 89 31.92 -5.45 5.95
C ARG A 89 33.06 -5.58 6.97
N LEU A 90 33.58 -4.45 7.44
CA LEU A 90 34.49 -4.42 8.58
C LEU A 90 33.72 -4.95 9.79
N LYS A 91 34.15 -6.10 10.32
CA LYS A 91 33.56 -6.72 11.52
C LYS A 91 33.56 -5.68 12.64
N SER A 92 32.39 -5.41 13.22
CA SER A 92 32.33 -4.57 14.42
C SER A 92 33.12 -5.26 15.54
N LYS A 93 34.14 -4.57 16.06
CA LYS A 93 34.75 -4.97 17.32
C LYS A 93 33.72 -4.69 18.41
N ARG A 94 33.06 -5.74 18.90
CA ARG A 94 32.45 -5.72 20.24
C ARG A 94 33.61 -5.55 21.24
N GLY A 95 33.80 -4.33 21.73
CA GLY A 95 34.63 -4.03 22.89
C GLY A 95 33.79 -4.18 24.16
N LYS A 96 34.36 -4.93 25.11
CA LYS A 96 33.86 -5.18 26.46
C LYS A 96 33.81 -3.90 27.30
#